data_AF-A0A1Y6IVI7-F1
#
_entry.id   AF-A0A1Y6IVI7-F1
#
_cell.length_a   1.000
_cell.length_b   1.000
_cell.length_c   1.000
_cell.angle_alpha   90.00
_cell.angle_beta   90.00
_cell.angle_gamma   90.00
#
_symmetry.space_group_name_H-M   'P 1'
#
loop_
_entity.id
_entity.type
_entity.pdbx_description
1 polymer ?
#
loop_
_entity_poly.entity_id
_entity_poly.type
_entity_poly.pdbx_seq_one_letter_code
_entity_poly.pdbx_strand_id
1 'polypeptide(L)'
;MWDNVKSLIATAAPLIGGLLGGPAGSGVGALIADKLGVEPTPESIEAALKSDPDALLKITQMESDERVALRKLKLKETALLLDYEQAKMADTQDARRQHRDHWMPWVLTLILALMVSGLFAALFFGQPPQAYAQVLIMIAGTVLGAFGTGVAFWLGSSQGSVVKNKQLSGSLNGK
;
A
#
# COMPACT_ATOMS: atom_id res chain seq x y z
N MET A 1 -19.89 -35.18 -9.95
CA MET A 1 -19.19 -36.36 -9.34
C MET A 1 -18.45 -35.94 -8.07
N TRP A 2 -17.85 -34.74 -8.02
CA TRP A 2 -17.27 -34.18 -6.79
C TRP A 2 -18.27 -33.55 -5.82
N ASP A 3 -19.53 -33.39 -6.21
CA ASP A 3 -20.53 -32.60 -5.46
C ASP A 3 -20.86 -33.19 -4.08
N ASN A 4 -20.87 -34.53 -3.96
CA ASN A 4 -21.13 -35.22 -2.70
C ASN A 4 -19.95 -35.07 -1.72
N VAL A 5 -18.73 -35.33 -2.20
CA VAL A 5 -17.48 -35.14 -1.44
C VAL A 5 -17.32 -33.68 -1.02
N LYS A 6 -17.61 -32.75 -1.92
CA LYS A 6 -17.63 -31.32 -1.64
C LYS A 6 -18.61 -30.98 -0.52
N SER A 7 -19.83 -31.48 -0.56
CA SER A 7 -20.84 -31.21 0.47
C SER A 7 -20.36 -31.65 1.86
N LEU A 8 -19.79 -32.86 1.95
CA LEU A 8 -19.24 -33.42 3.19
C LEU A 8 -18.05 -32.62 3.72
N ILE A 9 -17.12 -32.26 2.83
CA ILE A 9 -15.90 -31.53 3.21
C ILE A 9 -16.18 -30.06 3.49
N ALA A 10 -17.06 -29.40 2.72
CA ALA A 10 -17.33 -27.97 2.85
C ALA A 10 -17.95 -27.58 4.21
N THR A 11 -18.62 -28.51 4.90
CA THR A 11 -19.14 -28.27 6.25
C THR A 11 -18.03 -28.19 7.31
N ALA A 12 -16.98 -29.00 7.17
CA ALA A 12 -15.89 -29.10 8.14
C ALA A 12 -14.62 -28.31 7.74
N ALA A 13 -14.44 -28.09 6.44
CA ALA A 13 -13.30 -27.45 5.82
C ALA A 13 -13.75 -26.61 4.59
N PRO A 14 -14.26 -25.38 4.82
CA PRO A 14 -14.86 -24.55 3.77
C PRO A 14 -13.89 -24.11 2.68
N LEU A 15 -12.61 -23.83 2.99
CA LEU A 15 -11.64 -23.42 1.97
C LEU A 15 -11.29 -24.59 1.06
N ILE A 16 -11.05 -25.76 1.66
CA ILE A 16 -10.73 -26.97 0.91
C ILE A 16 -11.95 -27.39 0.06
N GLY A 17 -13.16 -27.40 0.62
CA GLY A 17 -14.39 -27.70 -0.11
C GLY A 17 -14.70 -26.71 -1.24
N GLY A 18 -14.39 -25.42 -1.05
CA GLY A 18 -14.50 -24.40 -2.09
C GLY A 18 -13.54 -24.63 -3.26
N LEU A 19 -12.28 -25.00 -2.96
CA LEU A 19 -11.29 -25.32 -3.98
C LEU A 19 -11.57 -26.64 -4.70
N LEU A 20 -12.06 -27.65 -3.98
CA LEU A 20 -12.48 -28.95 -4.53
C LEU A 20 -13.61 -28.79 -5.57
N GLY A 21 -14.51 -27.84 -5.34
CA GLY A 21 -15.61 -27.51 -6.27
C GLY A 21 -15.23 -26.52 -7.37
N GLY A 22 -13.98 -26.05 -7.42
CA GLY A 22 -13.48 -25.08 -8.40
C GLY A 22 -12.62 -25.71 -9.50
N PRO A 23 -12.08 -24.91 -10.43
CA PRO A 23 -11.24 -25.40 -11.54
C PRO A 23 -9.94 -26.10 -11.09
N ALA A 24 -9.49 -25.85 -9.85
CA ALA A 24 -8.35 -26.52 -9.22
C ALA A 24 -8.73 -27.78 -8.43
N GLY A 25 -10.00 -28.22 -8.49
CA GLY A 25 -10.53 -29.25 -7.60
C GLY A 25 -9.89 -30.62 -7.72
N SER A 26 -9.42 -31.00 -8.91
CA SER A 26 -8.68 -32.25 -9.12
C SER A 26 -7.33 -32.27 -8.39
N GLY A 27 -6.62 -31.14 -8.35
CA GLY A 27 -5.36 -31.02 -7.62
C GLY A 27 -5.55 -31.09 -6.10
N VAL A 28 -6.61 -30.45 -5.59
CA VAL A 28 -6.94 -30.52 -4.16
C VAL A 28 -7.45 -31.91 -3.77
N GLY A 29 -8.24 -32.56 -4.64
CA GLY A 29 -8.67 -33.95 -4.45
C GLY A 29 -7.51 -34.93 -4.33
N ALA A 30 -6.44 -34.74 -5.13
CA ALA A 30 -5.24 -35.56 -5.04
C ALA A 30 -4.48 -35.38 -3.71
N LEU A 31 -4.40 -34.14 -3.19
CA LEU A 31 -3.74 -33.87 -1.90
C LEU A 31 -4.52 -34.47 -0.71
N ILE A 32 -5.85 -34.42 -0.78
CA ILE A 32 -6.71 -35.06 0.24
C ILE A 32 -6.56 -36.57 0.18
N ALA A 33 -6.55 -37.16 -1.02
CA ALA A 33 -6.36 -38.58 -1.22
C ALA A 33 -5.01 -39.07 -0.67
N ASP A 34 -3.93 -38.32 -0.91
CA ASP A 34 -2.60 -38.58 -0.33
C ASP A 34 -2.62 -38.53 1.20
N LYS A 35 -3.28 -37.53 1.78
CA LYS A 35 -3.44 -37.42 3.25
C LYS A 35 -4.30 -38.51 3.87
N LEU A 36 -5.28 -39.03 3.14
CA LEU A 36 -6.15 -40.12 3.57
C LEU A 36 -5.59 -41.51 3.22
N GLY A 37 -4.55 -41.58 2.38
CA GLY A 37 -3.96 -42.84 1.91
C GLY A 37 -4.86 -43.63 0.96
N VAL A 38 -5.73 -42.95 0.20
CA VAL A 38 -6.67 -43.57 -0.74
C VAL A 38 -6.41 -43.12 -2.17
N GLU A 39 -7.05 -43.77 -3.13
CA GLU A 39 -6.97 -43.33 -4.52
C GLU A 39 -7.57 -41.94 -4.71
N PRO A 40 -7.01 -41.10 -5.61
CA PRO A 40 -7.49 -39.74 -5.89
C PRO A 40 -8.75 -39.72 -6.76
N THR A 41 -9.75 -40.50 -6.36
CA THR A 41 -11.08 -40.60 -6.99
C THR A 41 -12.14 -40.10 -6.00
N PRO A 42 -13.20 -39.41 -6.48
CA PRO A 42 -14.28 -38.95 -5.62
C PRO A 42 -14.90 -40.08 -4.78
N GLU A 43 -15.03 -41.27 -5.37
CA GLU A 43 -15.67 -42.43 -4.76
C GLU A 43 -14.83 -43.00 -3.61
N SER A 44 -13.52 -43.11 -3.79
CA SER A 44 -12.60 -43.61 -2.75
C SER A 44 -12.49 -42.63 -1.58
N ILE A 45 -12.47 -41.33 -1.86
CA ILE A 45 -12.48 -40.28 -0.83
C ILE A 45 -13.81 -40.27 -0.07
N GLU A 46 -14.95 -40.40 -0.77
CA GLU A 46 -16.27 -40.48 -0.14
C GLU A 46 -16.39 -41.73 0.76
N ALA A 47 -15.88 -42.87 0.29
CA ALA A 47 -15.83 -44.10 1.07
C ALA A 47 -14.98 -43.94 2.33
N ALA A 48 -13.79 -43.33 2.21
CA ALA A 48 -12.90 -43.05 3.33
C ALA A 48 -13.54 -42.12 4.38
N LEU A 49 -14.21 -41.06 3.92
CA LEU A 49 -14.95 -40.11 4.75
C LEU A 49 -16.13 -40.76 5.50
N LYS A 50 -16.77 -41.77 4.90
CA LYS A 50 -17.87 -42.52 5.54
C LYS A 50 -17.37 -43.59 6.50
N SER A 51 -16.22 -44.21 6.20
CA SER A 51 -15.65 -45.28 7.02
C SER A 51 -14.86 -44.78 8.22
N ASP A 52 -14.24 -43.61 8.11
CA ASP A 52 -13.35 -43.05 9.14
C ASP A 52 -13.82 -41.64 9.55
N PRO A 53 -14.41 -41.48 10.74
CA PRO A 53 -14.73 -40.17 11.30
C PRO A 53 -13.50 -39.27 11.50
N ASP A 54 -12.30 -39.85 11.70
CA ASP A 54 -11.05 -39.11 11.87
C ASP A 54 -10.53 -38.54 10.54
N ALA A 55 -11.03 -39.01 9.38
CA ALA A 55 -10.70 -38.45 8.07
C ALA A 55 -11.11 -36.98 7.98
N LEU A 56 -12.29 -36.63 8.51
CA LEU A 56 -12.75 -35.24 8.56
C LEU A 56 -11.88 -34.38 9.47
N LEU A 57 -11.47 -34.90 10.64
CA LEU A 57 -10.56 -34.20 11.55
C LEU A 57 -9.21 -33.92 10.89
N LYS A 58 -8.64 -34.89 10.17
CA LYS A 58 -7.39 -34.72 9.41
C LYS A 58 -7.51 -33.62 8.35
N ILE A 59 -8.62 -33.55 7.63
CA ILE A 59 -8.86 -32.50 6.61
C ILE A 59 -9.03 -31.14 7.27
N THR A 60 -9.80 -31.04 8.36
CA THR A 60 -9.97 -29.78 9.10
C THR A 60 -8.64 -29.29 9.68
N GLN A 61 -7.81 -30.20 10.20
CA GLN A 61 -6.49 -29.86 10.71
C GLN A 61 -5.56 -29.36 9.59
N MET A 62 -5.60 -30.02 8.43
CA MET A 62 -4.90 -29.55 7.22
C MET A 62 -5.36 -28.14 6.80
N GLU A 63 -6.67 -27.84 6.78
CA GLU A 63 -7.13 -26.48 6.48
C GLU A 63 -6.64 -25.46 7.53
N SER A 64 -6.67 -25.83 8.80
CA SER A 64 -6.22 -24.95 9.89
C SER A 64 -4.73 -24.61 9.76
N ASP A 65 -3.90 -25.62 9.51
CA ASP A 65 -2.45 -25.46 9.36
C ASP A 65 -2.12 -24.58 8.16
N GLU A 66 -2.79 -24.81 7.02
CA GLU A 66 -2.60 -23.97 5.83
C GLU A 66 -3.13 -22.55 6.03
N ARG A 67 -4.25 -22.36 6.73
CA ARG A 67 -4.71 -21.01 7.11
C ARG A 67 -3.67 -20.27 7.94
N VAL A 68 -3.01 -20.95 8.88
CA VAL A 68 -1.95 -20.36 9.70
C VAL A 68 -0.74 -20.01 8.84
N ALA A 69 -0.33 -20.91 7.93
CA ALA A 69 0.77 -20.66 7.00
C ALA A 69 0.50 -19.45 6.08
N LEU A 70 -0.68 -19.40 5.46
CA LEU A 70 -1.11 -18.29 4.60
C LEU A 70 -1.18 -16.97 5.35
N ARG A 71 -1.70 -16.97 6.59
CA ARG A 71 -1.70 -15.77 7.45
C ARG A 71 -0.28 -15.31 7.77
N LYS A 72 0.64 -16.22 8.09
CA LYS A 72 2.05 -15.89 8.34
C LYS A 72 2.72 -15.30 7.10
N LEU A 73 2.49 -15.87 5.92
CA LEU A 73 3.01 -15.35 4.66
C LEU A 73 2.49 -13.93 4.39
N LYS A 74 1.19 -13.71 4.58
CA LYS A 74 0.58 -12.39 4.41
C LYS A 74 1.15 -11.36 5.39
N LEU A 75 1.35 -11.73 6.65
CA LEU A 75 1.98 -10.85 7.64
C LEU A 75 3.43 -10.51 7.24
N LYS A 76 4.19 -11.50 6.76
CA LYS A 76 5.56 -11.30 6.29
C LYS A 76 5.62 -10.38 5.06
N GLU A 77 4.71 -10.55 4.12
CA GLU A 77 4.57 -9.65 2.96
C GLU A 77 4.28 -8.22 3.41
N THR A 78 3.33 -8.02 4.32
CA THR A 78 3.03 -6.67 4.84
C THR A 78 4.21 -6.05 5.57
N ALA A 79 4.98 -6.84 6.33
CA ALA A 79 6.17 -6.35 7.00
C ALA A 79 7.24 -5.90 5.99
N LEU A 80 7.49 -6.70 4.94
CA LEU A 80 8.43 -6.34 3.87
C LEU A 80 8.01 -5.07 3.13
N LEU A 81 6.71 -4.90 2.86
CA LEU A 81 6.20 -3.67 2.25
C LEU A 81 6.42 -2.44 3.14
N LEU A 82 6.19 -2.57 4.45
CA LEU A 82 6.44 -1.49 5.40
C LEU A 82 7.94 -1.15 5.50
N ASP A 83 8.81 -2.16 5.48
CA ASP A 83 10.27 -1.95 5.49
C ASP A 83 10.75 -1.27 4.21
N TYR A 84 10.22 -1.68 3.05
CA TYR A 84 10.51 -1.05 1.76
C TYR A 84 10.10 0.43 1.73
N GLU A 85 8.88 0.74 2.17
CA GLU A 85 8.40 2.13 2.24
C GLU A 85 9.21 2.94 3.26
N GLN A 86 9.59 2.35 4.40
CA GLN A 86 10.47 3.01 5.36
C GLN A 86 11.85 3.31 4.77
N ALA A 87 12.46 2.36 4.06
CA ALA A 87 13.76 2.55 3.41
C ALA A 87 13.70 3.67 2.35
N LYS A 88 12.66 3.68 1.50
CA LYS A 88 12.41 4.75 0.52
C LYS A 88 12.21 6.10 1.19
N MET A 89 11.49 6.15 2.30
CA MET A 89 11.28 7.37 3.08
C MET A 89 12.56 7.83 3.77
N ALA A 90 13.43 6.92 4.20
CA ALA A 90 14.74 7.25 4.76
C ALA A 90 15.67 7.83 3.68
N ASP A 91 15.72 7.22 2.49
CA ASP A 91 16.53 7.67 1.36
C ASP A 91 16.12 9.09 0.90
N THR A 92 14.82 9.34 0.74
CA THR A 92 14.33 10.69 0.42
C THR A 92 14.59 11.72 1.52
N GLN A 93 14.65 11.29 2.78
CA GLN A 93 15.01 12.16 3.91
C GLN A 93 16.50 12.45 3.97
N ASP A 94 17.36 11.47 3.68
CA ASP A 94 18.80 11.65 3.62
C ASP A 94 19.19 12.54 2.44
N ALA A 95 18.56 12.38 1.27
CA ALA A 95 18.72 13.32 0.16
C ALA A 95 18.35 14.76 0.58
N ARG A 96 17.27 14.95 1.36
CA ARG A 96 16.92 16.27 1.89
C ARG A 96 17.94 16.79 2.91
N ARG A 97 18.52 15.92 3.75
CA ARG A 97 19.53 16.30 4.76
C ARG A 97 20.85 16.71 4.10
N GLN A 98 21.30 15.98 3.09
CA GLN A 98 22.53 16.28 2.35
C GLN A 98 22.45 17.62 1.59
N HIS A 99 21.24 18.08 1.26
CA HIS A 99 21.03 19.37 0.59
C HIS A 99 20.58 20.51 1.53
N ARG A 100 20.50 20.32 2.86
CA ARG A 100 20.13 21.41 3.80
C ARG A 100 21.17 22.52 3.88
N ASP A 101 22.45 22.19 3.74
CA ASP A 101 23.55 23.16 3.89
C ASP A 101 24.04 23.73 2.55
N HIS A 102 23.41 23.33 1.43
CA HIS A 102 23.69 24.00 0.17
C HIS A 102 23.09 25.41 0.19
N TRP A 103 23.91 26.40 -0.18
CA TRP A 103 23.52 27.80 -0.28
C TRP A 103 22.49 28.08 -1.39
N MET A 104 22.24 27.11 -2.26
CA MET A 104 21.42 27.25 -3.46
C MET A 104 19.93 27.55 -3.18
N PRO A 105 19.23 26.92 -2.20
CA PRO A 105 17.81 27.16 -1.96
C PRO A 105 17.51 28.58 -1.48
N TRP A 106 18.33 29.15 -0.59
CA TRP A 106 18.08 30.51 -0.08
C TRP A 106 18.37 31.57 -1.14
N VAL A 107 19.42 31.39 -1.95
CA VAL A 107 19.72 32.30 -3.08
C VAL A 107 18.61 32.26 -4.12
N LEU A 108 18.13 31.07 -4.51
CA LEU A 108 17.01 30.95 -5.45
C LEU A 108 15.74 31.62 -4.91
N THR A 109 15.43 31.44 -3.62
CA THR A 109 14.26 32.10 -3.01
C THR A 109 14.39 33.61 -3.00
N LEU A 110 15.58 34.15 -2.76
CA LEU A 110 15.84 35.59 -2.75
C LEU A 110 15.78 36.19 -4.15
N ILE A 111 16.32 35.52 -5.16
CA ILE A 111 16.22 35.92 -6.57
C ILE A 111 14.76 35.90 -7.05
N LEU A 112 14.01 34.83 -6.73
CA LEU A 112 12.59 34.73 -7.10
C LEU A 112 11.75 35.80 -6.41
N ALA A 113 11.99 36.05 -5.11
CA ALA A 113 11.34 37.12 -4.37
C ALA A 113 11.63 38.49 -5.00
N LEU A 114 12.89 38.78 -5.32
CA LEU A 114 13.28 40.03 -6.00
C LEU A 114 12.64 40.17 -7.37
N MET A 115 12.56 39.10 -8.16
CA MET A 115 11.93 39.11 -9.48
C MET A 115 10.42 39.41 -9.41
N VAL A 116 9.72 38.78 -8.47
CA VAL A 116 8.28 39.02 -8.24
C VAL A 116 8.05 40.43 -7.70
N SER A 117 8.82 40.86 -6.69
CA SER A 117 8.75 42.23 -6.16
C SER A 117 9.07 43.28 -7.22
N GLY A 118 10.03 43.02 -8.11
CA GLY A 118 10.36 43.88 -9.24
C GLY A 118 9.24 44.00 -10.25
N LEU A 119 8.55 42.90 -10.57
CA LEU A 119 7.36 42.92 -11.44
C LEU A 119 6.23 43.76 -10.82
N PHE A 120 5.95 43.58 -9.53
CA PHE A 120 4.95 44.40 -8.83
C PHE A 120 5.36 45.89 -8.80
N ALA A 121 6.62 46.21 -8.48
CA ALA A 121 7.10 47.59 -8.49
C ALA A 121 6.96 48.23 -9.89
N ALA A 122 7.31 47.50 -10.95
CA ALA A 122 7.15 47.97 -12.33
C ALA A 122 5.67 48.21 -12.69
N LEU A 123 4.74 47.42 -12.14
CA LEU A 123 3.30 47.57 -12.39
C LEU A 123 2.67 48.72 -11.59
N PHE A 124 3.15 48.97 -10.36
CA PHE A 124 2.63 50.05 -9.50
C PHE A 124 3.20 51.43 -9.86
N PHE A 125 4.46 51.50 -10.30
CA PHE A 125 5.13 52.75 -10.62
C PHE A 125 5.27 53.02 -12.13
N GLY A 126 5.14 52.01 -12.97
CA GLY A 126 5.07 52.16 -14.43
C GLY A 126 3.62 52.35 -14.90
N GLN A 127 3.43 53.13 -15.96
CA GLN A 127 2.15 53.19 -16.68
C GLN A 127 2.22 52.21 -17.86
N PRO A 128 1.81 50.93 -17.69
CA PRO A 128 1.88 49.98 -18.78
C PRO A 128 0.93 50.39 -19.92
N PRO A 129 1.36 50.31 -21.19
CA PRO A 129 0.48 50.54 -22.32
C PRO A 129 -0.75 49.64 -22.27
N GLN A 130 -1.94 50.17 -22.57
CA GLN A 130 -3.21 49.42 -22.53
C GLN A 130 -3.19 48.17 -23.42
N ALA A 131 -2.37 48.16 -24.48
CA ALA A 131 -2.16 46.99 -25.34
C ALA A 131 -1.68 45.73 -24.59
N TYR A 132 -1.01 45.90 -23.44
CA TYR A 132 -0.47 44.79 -22.65
C TYR A 132 -1.27 44.48 -21.38
N ALA A 133 -2.37 45.19 -21.12
CA ALA A 133 -3.15 45.04 -19.89
C ALA A 133 -3.64 43.59 -19.67
N GLN A 134 -4.13 42.93 -20.72
CA GLN A 134 -4.60 41.54 -20.63
C GLN A 134 -3.47 40.54 -20.36
N VAL A 135 -2.29 40.77 -20.96
CA VAL A 135 -1.09 39.95 -20.71
C VAL A 135 -0.62 40.11 -19.27
N LEU A 136 -0.60 41.34 -18.75
CA LEU A 136 -0.22 41.63 -17.37
C LEU A 136 -1.18 40.99 -16.35
N ILE A 137 -2.50 41.03 -16.61
CA ILE A 137 -3.50 40.37 -15.77
C ILE A 137 -3.30 38.84 -15.78
N MET A 138 -3.02 38.24 -16.93
CA MET A 138 -2.72 36.80 -17.02
C MET A 138 -1.49 36.43 -16.19
N ILE A 139 -0.39 37.17 -16.35
CA ILE A 139 0.85 36.91 -15.60
C ILE A 139 0.61 37.07 -14.09
N ALA A 140 -0.11 38.11 -13.66
CA ALA A 140 -0.45 38.32 -12.26
C ALA A 140 -1.26 37.13 -11.69
N GLY A 141 -2.22 36.61 -12.45
CA GLY A 141 -2.99 35.41 -12.08
C GLY A 141 -2.11 34.16 -11.95
N THR A 142 -1.17 33.94 -12.89
CA THR A 142 -0.23 32.82 -12.82
C THR A 142 0.70 32.92 -11.60
N VAL A 143 1.21 34.12 -11.29
CA VAL A 143 2.07 34.35 -10.13
C VAL A 143 1.31 34.11 -8.82
N LEU A 144 0.06 34.58 -8.70
CA LEU A 144 -0.80 34.30 -7.55
C LEU A 144 -1.06 32.79 -7.39
N GLY A 145 -1.31 32.09 -8.49
CA GLY A 145 -1.48 30.62 -8.49
C GLY A 145 -0.22 29.89 -8.01
N ALA A 146 0.94 30.27 -8.53
CA ALA A 146 2.23 29.71 -8.12
C ALA A 146 2.59 30.02 -6.65
N PHE A 147 2.21 31.20 -6.15
CA PHE A 147 2.34 31.53 -4.75
C PHE A 147 1.45 30.63 -3.87
N GLY A 148 0.20 30.41 -4.29
CA GLY A 148 -0.74 29.50 -3.61
C GLY A 148 -0.21 28.06 -3.52
N THR A 149 0.37 27.54 -4.60
CA THR A 149 0.99 26.20 -4.58
C THR A 149 2.24 26.15 -3.68
N GLY A 150 3.05 27.21 -3.67
CA GLY A 150 4.20 27.34 -2.76
C GLY A 150 3.79 27.33 -1.28
N VAL A 151 2.75 28.07 -0.92
CA VAL A 151 2.18 28.08 0.45
C VAL A 151 1.63 26.70 0.82
N ALA A 152 0.91 26.04 -0.09
CA ALA A 152 0.39 24.69 0.13
C ALA A 152 1.51 23.66 0.35
N PHE A 153 2.60 23.74 -0.40
CA PHE A 153 3.79 22.90 -0.19
C PHE A 153 4.40 23.12 1.20
N TRP A 154 4.59 24.38 1.60
CA TRP A 154 5.16 24.71 2.91
C TRP A 154 4.28 24.23 4.07
N LEU A 155 2.98 24.50 4.04
CA LEU A 155 2.03 24.06 5.06
C LEU A 155 1.92 22.53 5.10
N GLY A 156 1.85 21.87 3.94
CA GLY A 156 1.77 20.41 3.85
C GLY A 156 3.03 19.70 4.35
N SER A 157 4.21 20.24 4.04
CA SER A 157 5.50 19.68 4.51
C SER A 157 5.67 19.80 6.04
N SER A 158 5.12 20.84 6.66
CA SER A 158 5.13 21.04 8.11
C SER A 158 4.27 20.01 8.85
N GLN A 159 3.06 19.74 8.37
CA GLN A 159 2.12 18.77 8.93
C GLN A 159 2.69 17.34 8.87
N GLY A 160 3.30 16.96 7.74
CA GLY A 160 3.92 15.65 7.58
C GLY A 160 5.08 15.39 8.56
N SER A 161 5.81 16.44 8.94
CA SER A 161 6.92 16.34 9.92
C SER A 161 6.41 16.11 11.35
N VAL A 162 5.30 16.76 11.73
CA VAL A 162 4.67 16.59 13.05
C VAL A 162 4.09 15.18 13.21
N VAL A 163 3.40 14.67 12.20
CA VAL A 163 2.81 13.31 12.22
C VAL A 163 3.90 12.24 12.33
N LYS A 164 4.99 12.37 11.56
CA LYS A 164 6.13 11.44 11.64
C LYS A 164 6.81 11.44 13.02
N ASN A 165 6.99 12.62 13.62
CA ASN A 165 7.60 12.71 14.95
C ASN A 165 6.72 12.07 16.06
N LYS A 166 5.39 12.21 15.94
CA LYS A 166 4.43 11.58 16.85
C LYS A 166 4.42 10.05 16.71
N GLN A 167 4.53 9.52 15.50
CA GLN A 167 4.63 8.08 15.25
C GLN A 167 5.93 7.48 15.81
N LEU A 168 7.06 8.17 15.64
CA LEU A 168 8.35 7.75 16.20
C LEU A 168 8.36 7.78 17.74
N SER A 169 7.83 8.85 18.35
CA SER A 169 7.71 8.95 19.81
C SER A 169 6.75 7.91 20.39
N GLY A 170 5.64 7.62 19.71
CA GLY A 170 4.70 6.57 20.12
C GLY A 170 5.28 5.16 20.02
N SER A 171 6.15 4.91 19.03
CA SER A 171 6.85 3.62 18.89
C SER A 171 7.93 3.38 19.94
N LEU A 172 8.51 4.43 20.53
CA LEU A 172 9.56 4.33 21.55
C LEU A 172 9.01 4.13 22.98
N ASN A 173 7.79 4.58 23.25
CA ASN A 173 7.12 4.43 24.55
C ASN A 173 6.28 3.14 24.69
N GLY A 174 6.31 2.26 23.68
CA GLY A 174 5.55 1.00 23.66
C GLY A 174 6.33 -0.24 24.10
N LYS A 175 7.49 -0.09 24.74
CA LYS A 175 8.22 -1.15 25.46
C LYS A 175 8.06 -0.95 26.96
#